data_AF-A0A0S9R6Z5-F1
#
_entry.id   AF-A0A0S9R6Z5-F1
#
_cell.length_a   1.000
_cell.length_b   1.000
_cell.length_c   1.000
_cell.angle_alpha   90.00
_cell.angle_beta   90.00
_cell.angle_gamma   90.00
#
_symmetry.space_group_name_H-M   'P 1'
#
loop_
_entity.id
_entity.type
_entity.pdbx_description
1 polymer ?
#
loop_
_entity_poly.entity_id
_entity_poly.type
_entity_poly.pdbx_seq_one_letter_code
_entity_poly.pdbx_strand_id
1 'polypeptide(L)'
;MTHSARRRWFALLTPGQTTGIMLAGLDVVVGPVVLLAEATYADADAARAAFGHPAPAPGAGRFVDFLVVPELPGVEVRDGVLTETRAPSGTELWRLEADGRRRVVSYYDTPAYGWRNGRGDVRPAQHVGLRARYAGGGDYVAAFEDGVDGVHLVAVGEDPPEGFAWTKVGVSRRTVPLSDVELYDAATGDPFAHTP
;
A
#
# COMPACT_ATOMS: atom_id res chain seq x y z
N MET A 1 0.07 -12.47 17.78
CA MET A 1 1.28 -12.80 16.99
C MET A 1 1.75 -11.53 16.31
N THR A 2 3.04 -11.21 16.41
CA THR A 2 3.60 -10.01 15.78
C THR A 2 4.02 -10.32 14.35
N HIS A 3 3.41 -9.66 13.36
CA HIS A 3 3.87 -9.76 11.97
C HIS A 3 5.25 -9.09 11.86
N SER A 4 6.21 -9.75 11.18
CA SER A 4 7.46 -9.14 10.72
C SER A 4 7.42 -9.05 9.19
N ALA A 5 7.19 -7.85 8.66
CA ALA A 5 7.02 -7.59 7.24
C ALA A 5 8.36 -7.72 6.50
N ARG A 6 8.49 -8.73 5.64
CA ARG A 6 9.64 -8.84 4.73
C ARG A 6 9.38 -8.00 3.48
N ARG A 7 10.26 -7.04 3.21
CA ARG A 7 10.24 -6.29 1.94
C ARG A 7 10.58 -7.23 0.80
N ARG A 8 9.64 -7.43 -0.14
CA ARG A 8 9.76 -8.51 -1.12
C ARG A 8 9.69 -8.04 -2.56
N TRP A 9 8.86 -7.05 -2.86
CA TRP A 9 8.54 -6.71 -4.26
C TRP A 9 9.02 -5.32 -4.63
N PHE A 10 9.58 -5.21 -5.84
CA PHE A 10 9.85 -3.95 -6.51
C PHE A 10 8.78 -3.75 -7.59
N ALA A 11 8.04 -2.64 -7.52
CA ALA A 11 7.02 -2.28 -8.50
C ALA A 11 7.36 -0.92 -9.14
N LEU A 12 7.73 -0.90 -10.42
CA LEU A 12 7.99 0.37 -11.11
C LEU A 12 6.68 1.13 -11.33
N LEU A 13 6.64 2.40 -10.95
CA LEU A 13 5.44 3.22 -11.12
C LEU A 13 5.44 3.91 -12.47
N THR A 14 4.25 4.01 -13.05
CA THR A 14 3.98 4.99 -14.11
C THR A 14 3.89 6.40 -13.53
N PRO A 15 4.13 7.46 -14.32
CA PRO A 15 3.95 8.84 -13.86
C PRO A 15 2.53 9.13 -13.33
N GLY A 16 1.51 8.47 -13.90
CA GLY A 16 0.12 8.56 -13.46
C GLY A 16 -0.07 7.99 -12.05
N GLN A 17 0.49 6.81 -11.77
CA GLN A 17 0.45 6.21 -10.43
C GLN A 17 1.19 7.06 -9.39
N THR A 18 2.39 7.56 -9.73
CA THR A 18 3.12 8.49 -8.85
C THR A 18 2.28 9.72 -8.52
N THR A 19 1.64 10.31 -9.52
CA THR A 19 0.80 11.50 -9.35
C THR A 19 -0.42 11.17 -8.47
N GLY A 20 -1.08 10.04 -8.73
CA GLY A 20 -2.19 9.56 -7.93
C GLY A 20 -1.83 9.36 -6.46
N ILE A 21 -0.71 8.70 -6.19
CA ILE A 21 -0.20 8.48 -4.84
C ILE A 21 0.16 9.81 -4.17
N MET A 22 1.02 10.62 -4.79
CA MET A 22 1.62 11.78 -4.14
C MET A 22 0.71 13.00 -4.06
N LEU A 23 -0.19 13.19 -5.03
CA LEU A 23 -1.04 14.37 -5.10
C LEU A 23 -2.50 14.09 -4.76
N ALA A 24 -3.01 12.90 -5.08
CA ALA A 24 -4.40 12.53 -4.79
C ALA A 24 -4.56 11.59 -3.58
N GLY A 25 -3.44 11.09 -3.02
CA GLY A 25 -3.48 10.20 -1.86
C GLY A 25 -4.00 8.80 -2.19
N LEU A 26 -4.00 8.41 -3.46
CA LEU A 26 -4.44 7.08 -3.88
C LEU A 26 -3.58 6.01 -3.21
N ASP A 27 -4.25 5.00 -2.69
CA ASP A 27 -3.61 3.88 -2.03
C ASP A 27 -3.87 2.55 -2.72
N VAL A 28 -4.45 2.57 -3.93
CA VAL A 28 -4.53 1.38 -4.78
C VAL A 28 -3.22 1.19 -5.53
N VAL A 29 -2.64 0.00 -5.44
CA VAL A 29 -1.39 -0.39 -6.10
C VAL A 29 -1.62 -1.65 -6.93
N VAL A 30 -1.03 -1.67 -8.13
CA VAL A 30 -1.19 -2.72 -9.12
C VAL A 30 -0.06 -2.61 -10.14
N GLY A 31 0.29 -3.72 -10.76
CA GLY A 31 1.15 -3.74 -11.94
C GLY A 31 2.29 -4.75 -11.88
N PRO A 32 3.16 -4.75 -12.89
CA PRO A 32 4.30 -5.67 -12.94
C PRO A 32 5.21 -5.48 -11.74
N VAL A 33 5.69 -6.60 -11.19
CA VAL A 33 6.64 -6.62 -10.08
C VAL A 33 7.75 -7.63 -10.32
N VAL A 34 8.90 -7.36 -9.72
CA VAL A 34 10.01 -8.32 -9.61
C VAL A 34 10.39 -8.47 -8.14
N LEU A 35 11.14 -9.53 -7.81
CA LEU A 35 11.71 -9.64 -6.48
C LEU A 35 12.66 -8.46 -6.23
N LEU A 36 12.56 -7.85 -5.06
CA LEU A 36 13.38 -6.70 -4.68
C LEU A 36 14.89 -7.01 -4.78
N ALA A 37 15.28 -8.24 -4.43
CA ALA A 37 16.66 -8.71 -4.52
C ALA A 37 17.18 -8.79 -5.97
N GLU A 38 16.29 -8.93 -6.96
CA GLU A 38 16.61 -9.01 -8.38
C GLU A 38 16.59 -7.62 -9.05
N ALA A 39 16.01 -6.60 -8.39
CA ALA A 39 15.91 -5.23 -8.90
C ALA A 39 17.23 -4.43 -8.80
N THR A 40 18.27 -4.92 -9.47
CA THR A 40 19.64 -4.37 -9.44
C THR A 40 19.90 -3.34 -10.55
N TYR A 41 18.90 -2.54 -10.91
CA TYR A 41 19.03 -1.52 -11.97
C TYR A 41 20.05 -0.44 -11.58
N ALA A 42 20.94 -0.14 -12.52
CA ALA A 42 22.01 0.85 -12.35
C ALA A 42 21.46 2.29 -12.25
N ASP A 43 20.42 2.61 -13.04
CA ASP A 43 19.82 3.93 -13.11
C ASP A 43 18.35 3.86 -13.57
N ALA A 44 17.72 5.02 -13.67
CA ALA A 44 16.33 5.16 -14.06
C ALA A 44 16.03 4.64 -15.48
N ASP A 45 16.97 4.76 -16.43
CA ASP A 45 16.77 4.33 -17.81
C ASP A 45 16.81 2.80 -17.91
N ALA A 46 17.75 2.17 -17.22
CA ALA A 46 17.83 0.71 -17.11
C ALA A 46 16.55 0.12 -16.49
N ALA A 47 16.03 0.75 -15.43
CA ALA A 47 14.77 0.33 -14.82
C ALA A 47 13.57 0.48 -15.78
N ARG A 48 13.45 1.62 -16.50
CA ARG A 48 12.36 1.78 -17.49
C ARG A 48 12.42 0.72 -18.58
N ALA A 49 13.61 0.46 -19.12
CA ALA A 49 13.79 -0.52 -20.18
C ALA A 49 13.37 -1.93 -19.73
N ALA A 50 13.73 -2.33 -18.50
CA ALA A 50 13.37 -3.63 -17.95
C ALA A 50 11.84 -3.82 -17.78
N PHE A 51 11.11 -2.74 -17.53
CA PHE A 51 9.65 -2.74 -17.38
C PHE A 51 8.90 -2.33 -18.66
N GLY A 52 9.61 -2.11 -19.77
CA GLY A 52 9.00 -1.67 -21.04
C GLY A 52 8.35 -0.29 -20.95
N HIS A 53 8.72 0.56 -19.98
CA HIS A 53 8.21 1.91 -19.87
C HIS A 53 8.79 2.80 -20.99
N PRO A 54 8.00 3.72 -21.56
CA PRO A 54 8.48 4.60 -22.62
C PRO A 54 9.58 5.54 -22.10
N ALA A 55 10.44 5.98 -23.02
CA ALA A 55 11.40 7.03 -22.74
C ALA A 55 10.69 8.31 -22.28
N PRO A 56 11.27 9.07 -21.33
CA PRO A 56 10.68 10.33 -20.91
C PRO A 56 10.61 11.32 -22.09
N ALA A 57 9.54 12.11 -22.14
CA ALA A 57 9.43 13.19 -23.12
C ALA A 57 10.60 14.19 -22.97
N PRO A 58 11.03 14.86 -24.05
CA PRO A 58 12.06 15.90 -23.95
C PRO A 58 11.73 16.95 -22.88
N GLY A 59 12.68 17.23 -21.99
CA GLY A 59 12.50 18.17 -20.88
C GLY A 59 11.82 17.60 -19.62
N ALA A 60 11.31 16.37 -19.66
CA ALA A 60 10.82 15.69 -18.46
C ALA A 60 11.98 15.21 -17.57
N GLY A 61 11.72 15.08 -16.26
CA GLY A 61 12.70 14.56 -15.32
C GLY A 61 13.14 13.13 -15.69
N ARG A 62 14.45 12.88 -15.67
CA ARG A 62 15.03 11.55 -15.96
C ARG A 62 15.12 10.68 -14.72
N PHE A 63 14.05 10.60 -13.93
CA PHE A 63 13.95 9.68 -12.81
C PHE A 63 12.80 8.69 -13.02
N VAL A 64 12.77 7.64 -12.23
CA VAL A 64 11.59 6.78 -12.05
C VAL A 64 11.26 6.70 -10.58
N ASP A 65 9.98 6.54 -10.29
CA ASP A 65 9.53 6.19 -8.96
C ASP A 65 9.12 4.72 -8.95
N PHE A 66 9.32 4.06 -7.82
CA PHE A 66 8.98 2.66 -7.62
C PHE A 66 8.51 2.43 -6.20
N LEU A 67 7.73 1.37 -6.00
CA LEU A 67 7.36 0.89 -4.68
C LEU A 67 8.27 -0.26 -4.26
N VAL A 68 8.63 -0.25 -2.98
CA VAL A 68 9.07 -1.44 -2.26
C VAL A 68 7.90 -1.92 -1.43
N VAL A 69 7.26 -3.00 -1.87
CA VAL A 69 6.04 -3.54 -1.25
C VAL A 69 6.42 -4.70 -0.32
N PRO A 70 6.01 -4.66 0.96
CA PRO A 70 6.22 -5.77 1.86
C PRO A 70 5.31 -6.94 1.52
N GLU A 71 5.75 -8.14 1.88
CA GLU A 71 4.89 -9.30 1.93
C GLU A 71 4.06 -9.24 3.21
N LEU A 72 2.80 -8.87 3.03
CA LEU A 72 1.79 -8.85 4.08
C LEU A 72 0.53 -9.58 3.59
N PRO A 73 -0.34 -10.03 4.50
CA PRO A 73 -1.62 -10.60 4.11
C PRO A 73 -2.41 -9.65 3.18
N GLY A 74 -2.90 -10.15 2.05
CA GLY A 74 -3.61 -9.37 1.02
C GLY A 74 -2.71 -8.88 -0.13
N VAL A 75 -1.42 -9.19 -0.09
CA VAL A 75 -0.49 -8.99 -1.22
C VAL A 75 -0.41 -10.26 -2.04
N GLU A 76 -0.95 -10.22 -3.25
CA GLU A 76 -0.91 -11.35 -4.17
C GLU A 76 -0.21 -10.97 -5.49
N VAL A 77 0.74 -11.81 -5.90
CA VAL A 77 1.42 -11.69 -7.18
C VAL A 77 1.10 -12.90 -8.04
N ARG A 78 0.48 -12.67 -9.19
CA ARG A 78 0.14 -13.71 -10.18
C ARG A 78 0.91 -13.44 -11.45
N ASP A 79 1.69 -14.41 -11.91
CA ASP A 79 2.47 -14.33 -13.15
C ASP A 79 3.33 -13.05 -13.27
N GLY A 80 3.97 -12.64 -12.15
CA GLY A 80 4.80 -11.44 -12.10
C GLY A 80 4.04 -10.12 -12.03
N VAL A 81 2.72 -10.16 -11.78
CA VAL A 81 1.87 -8.97 -11.64
C VAL A 81 1.29 -8.91 -10.23
N LEU A 82 1.53 -7.81 -9.54
CA LEU A 82 0.82 -7.48 -8.30
C LEU A 82 -0.64 -7.27 -8.65
N THR A 83 -1.50 -8.12 -8.09
CA THR A 83 -2.94 -7.99 -8.19
C THR A 83 -3.37 -6.71 -7.49
N GLU A 84 -4.38 -6.04 -8.04
CA GLU A 84 -4.85 -4.77 -7.50
C GLU A 84 -5.22 -4.92 -6.02
N THR A 85 -4.54 -4.15 -5.18
CA THR A 85 -4.73 -4.20 -3.74
C THR A 85 -4.49 -2.82 -3.16
N ARG A 86 -4.91 -2.62 -1.92
CA ARG A 86 -4.50 -1.44 -1.19
C ARG A 86 -3.04 -1.58 -0.78
N ALA A 87 -2.28 -0.50 -0.87
CA ALA A 87 -0.90 -0.41 -0.42
C ALA A 87 -0.80 -1.01 0.99
N PRO A 88 -0.04 -2.09 1.17
CA PRO A 88 0.18 -2.65 2.49
C PRO A 88 0.91 -1.67 3.39
N SER A 89 0.61 -1.71 4.68
CA SER A 89 1.31 -0.92 5.69
C SER A 89 2.83 -1.13 5.59
N GLY A 90 3.60 -0.04 5.60
CA GLY A 90 5.06 -0.08 5.43
C GLY A 90 5.56 -0.13 3.99
N THR A 91 4.67 -0.03 2.98
CA THR A 91 5.09 0.15 1.58
C THR A 91 5.88 1.45 1.43
N GLU A 92 7.05 1.40 0.80
CA GLU A 92 7.86 2.59 0.57
C GLU A 92 7.78 3.03 -0.89
N LEU A 93 7.62 4.33 -1.11
CA LEU A 93 7.79 4.95 -2.43
C LEU A 93 9.19 5.54 -2.52
N TRP A 94 9.96 5.04 -3.47
CA TRP A 94 11.32 5.44 -3.74
C TRP A 94 11.43 6.14 -5.09
N ARG A 95 12.50 6.94 -5.22
CA ARG A 95 12.96 7.50 -6.48
C ARG A 95 14.33 6.94 -6.84
N LEU A 96 14.47 6.50 -8.07
CA LEU A 96 15.74 6.19 -8.72
C LEU A 96 16.04 7.30 -9.73
N GLU A 97 17.14 8.02 -9.49
CA GLU A 97 17.59 9.14 -10.32
C GLU A 97 18.42 8.63 -11.53
N ALA A 98 18.68 9.52 -12.50
CA ALA A 98 19.49 9.20 -13.69
C ALA A 98 20.94 8.83 -13.38
N ASP A 99 21.46 9.26 -12.22
CA ASP A 99 22.81 8.95 -11.75
C ASP A 99 22.87 7.66 -10.90
N GLY A 100 21.74 6.94 -10.80
CA GLY A 100 21.62 5.72 -10.01
C GLY A 100 21.35 5.91 -8.53
N ARG A 101 21.33 7.16 -8.02
CA ARG A 101 21.01 7.41 -6.61
C ARG A 101 19.57 7.04 -6.32
N ARG A 102 19.37 6.40 -5.17
CA ARG A 102 18.06 6.01 -4.63
C ARG A 102 17.73 6.85 -3.41
N ARG A 103 16.49 7.31 -3.30
CA ARG A 103 15.97 7.97 -2.09
C ARG A 103 14.52 7.59 -1.82
N VAL A 104 14.18 7.45 -0.54
CA VAL A 104 12.79 7.35 -0.11
C VAL A 104 12.12 8.71 -0.32
N VAL A 105 10.97 8.71 -0.96
CA VAL A 105 10.12 9.89 -1.18
C VAL A 105 8.97 9.89 -0.19
N SER A 106 8.37 8.73 0.07
CA SER A 106 7.26 8.57 1.00
C SER A 106 7.20 7.13 1.50
N TYR A 107 6.40 6.87 2.53
CA TYR A 107 5.98 5.54 2.90
C TYR A 107 4.48 5.58 3.21
N TYR A 108 3.80 4.49 2.88
CA TYR A 108 2.43 4.24 3.25
C TYR A 108 2.43 3.68 4.66
N ASP A 109 1.78 4.41 5.56
CA ASP A 109 1.78 4.06 6.97
C ASP A 109 0.74 2.97 7.24
N THR A 110 -0.52 3.37 7.29
CA THR A 110 -1.70 2.50 7.34
C THR A 110 -2.85 3.21 6.62
N PRO A 111 -3.98 2.54 6.33
CA PRO A 111 -5.13 3.23 5.76
C PRO A 111 -5.65 4.39 6.60
N ALA A 112 -5.36 4.42 7.92
CA ALA A 112 -5.77 5.52 8.77
C ALA A 112 -4.92 6.79 8.60
N TYR A 113 -3.72 6.70 8.01
CA TYR A 113 -2.78 7.80 7.85
C TYR A 113 -2.36 8.07 6.39
N GLY A 114 -2.47 7.08 5.50
CA GLY A 114 -2.09 7.17 4.10
C GLY A 114 -0.59 7.36 3.89
N TRP A 115 -0.23 8.02 2.79
CA TRP A 115 1.14 8.36 2.43
C TRP A 115 1.66 9.56 3.23
N ARG A 116 2.78 9.38 3.93
CA ARG A 116 3.27 10.39 4.90
C ARG A 116 3.75 11.70 4.29
N ASN A 117 4.29 11.67 3.08
CA ASN A 117 4.66 12.87 2.31
C ASN A 117 3.70 13.16 1.15
N GLY A 118 2.56 12.46 1.10
CA GLY A 118 1.51 12.71 0.12
C GLY A 118 0.76 14.00 0.46
N ARG A 119 0.27 14.68 -0.57
CA ARG A 119 -0.54 15.91 -0.45
C ARG A 119 -2.04 15.65 -0.49
N GLY A 120 -2.45 14.46 -0.91
CA GLY A 120 -3.86 14.10 -1.01
C GLY A 120 -4.48 13.76 0.33
N ASP A 121 -5.80 13.83 0.38
CA ASP A 121 -6.59 13.39 1.53
C ASP A 121 -6.40 11.89 1.78
N VAL A 122 -6.55 11.48 3.03
CA VAL A 122 -6.61 10.06 3.38
C VAL A 122 -8.01 9.54 3.10
N ARG A 123 -8.16 8.76 2.03
CA ARG A 123 -9.42 8.16 1.61
C ARG A 123 -9.19 6.70 1.21
N PRO A 124 -9.19 5.78 2.18
CA PRO A 124 -8.87 4.39 1.89
C PRO A 124 -9.80 3.78 0.84
N ALA A 125 -9.23 3.18 -0.19
CA ALA A 125 -10.01 2.55 -1.26
C ALA A 125 -10.92 1.46 -0.71
N GLN A 126 -12.24 1.57 -0.95
CA GLN A 126 -13.21 0.65 -0.34
C GLN A 126 -13.39 -0.68 -1.11
N HIS A 127 -12.98 -0.73 -2.38
CA HIS A 127 -13.27 -1.83 -3.30
C HIS A 127 -12.17 -2.90 -3.36
N VAL A 128 -11.01 -2.67 -2.72
CA VAL A 128 -9.85 -3.58 -2.72
C VAL A 128 -9.18 -3.63 -1.35
N GLY A 129 -8.42 -4.69 -1.14
CA GLY A 129 -7.68 -4.95 0.08
C GLY A 129 -8.54 -5.56 1.20
N LEU A 130 -7.95 -5.64 2.39
CA LEU A 130 -8.56 -6.33 3.52
C LEU A 130 -9.73 -5.54 4.11
N ARG A 131 -10.84 -6.24 4.38
CA ARG A 131 -11.98 -5.76 5.15
C ARG A 131 -12.20 -6.66 6.37
N ALA A 132 -12.90 -6.13 7.35
CA ALA A 132 -13.25 -6.85 8.56
C ALA A 132 -14.69 -6.55 8.97
N ARG A 133 -15.48 -7.61 9.21
CA ARG A 133 -16.71 -7.50 10.01
C ARG A 133 -16.32 -7.61 11.47
N TYR A 134 -16.62 -6.58 12.26
CA TYR A 134 -16.23 -6.49 13.66
C TYR A 134 -17.35 -7.02 14.56
N ALA A 135 -17.01 -7.85 15.55
CA ALA A 135 -17.96 -8.39 16.52
C ALA A 135 -18.66 -7.30 17.36
N GLY A 136 -17.99 -6.16 17.58
CA GLY A 136 -18.59 -4.96 18.19
C GLY A 136 -19.53 -4.20 17.26
N GLY A 137 -19.80 -4.71 16.06
CA GLY A 137 -20.67 -4.14 15.05
C GLY A 137 -19.90 -3.37 13.98
N GLY A 138 -20.40 -3.44 12.74
CA GLY A 138 -19.88 -2.68 11.60
C GLY A 138 -18.95 -3.48 10.68
N ASP A 139 -18.68 -2.87 9.54
CA ASP A 139 -17.82 -3.40 8.49
C ASP A 139 -16.82 -2.32 8.10
N TYR A 140 -15.54 -2.64 8.25
CA TYR A 140 -14.47 -1.67 8.22
C TYR A 140 -13.39 -2.06 7.23
N VAL A 141 -12.70 -1.04 6.75
CA VAL A 141 -11.35 -1.21 6.25
C VAL A 141 -10.50 -1.88 7.33
N ALA A 142 -9.71 -2.87 6.92
CA ALA A 142 -8.77 -3.55 7.77
C ALA A 142 -7.34 -3.42 7.24
N ALA A 143 -6.37 -3.46 8.14
CA ALA A 143 -4.95 -3.59 7.79
C ALA A 143 -4.16 -4.25 8.90
N PHE A 144 -3.15 -5.01 8.51
CA PHE A 144 -2.08 -5.43 9.41
C PHE A 144 -0.99 -4.35 9.42
N GLU A 145 -0.34 -4.19 10.57
CA GLU A 145 0.84 -3.34 10.74
C GLU A 145 1.96 -4.18 11.35
N ASP A 146 3.17 -3.99 10.85
CA ASP A 146 4.37 -4.65 11.37
C ASP A 146 4.54 -4.34 12.87
N GLY A 147 4.90 -5.33 13.68
CA GLY A 147 5.09 -5.07 15.11
C GLY A 147 3.81 -5.01 15.96
N VAL A 148 2.62 -5.00 15.34
CA VAL A 148 1.33 -4.88 16.06
C VAL A 148 0.64 -6.23 16.18
N ASP A 149 0.12 -6.53 17.38
CA ASP A 149 -0.73 -7.70 17.61
C ASP A 149 -2.21 -7.33 17.43
N GLY A 150 -2.82 -7.83 16.35
CA GLY A 150 -4.21 -7.56 16.00
C GLY A 150 -4.37 -6.91 14.62
N VAL A 151 -5.59 -6.46 14.33
CA VAL A 151 -5.96 -5.81 13.08
C VAL A 151 -6.36 -4.36 13.35
N HIS A 152 -5.91 -3.44 12.49
CA HIS A 152 -6.40 -2.07 12.49
C HIS A 152 -7.71 -1.99 11.71
N LEU A 153 -8.78 -1.64 12.40
CA LEU A 153 -10.04 -1.21 11.81
C LEU A 153 -9.97 0.28 11.55
N VAL A 154 -10.38 0.71 10.35
CA VAL A 154 -10.43 2.11 9.97
C VAL A 154 -11.84 2.48 9.58
N ALA A 155 -12.35 3.54 10.21
CA ALA A 155 -13.65 4.12 9.93
C ALA A 155 -13.46 5.51 9.29
N VAL A 156 -14.26 5.78 8.26
CA VAL A 156 -14.33 7.07 7.58
C VAL A 156 -15.70 7.67 7.86
N GLY A 157 -15.75 8.89 8.39
CA GLY A 157 -17.00 9.52 8.79
C GLY A 157 -16.79 10.77 9.64
N GLU A 158 -17.88 11.47 9.93
CA GLU A 158 -17.86 12.72 10.71
C GLU A 158 -17.59 12.50 12.20
N ASP A 159 -18.04 11.36 12.74
CA ASP A 159 -17.83 10.96 14.14
C ASP A 159 -17.12 9.59 14.21
N PRO A 160 -16.22 9.38 15.19
CA PRO A 160 -15.55 8.11 15.35
C PRO A 160 -16.54 7.11 15.98
N PRO A 161 -16.61 5.85 15.49
CA PRO A 161 -17.35 4.80 16.18
C PRO A 161 -16.84 4.58 17.61
N GLU A 162 -17.64 3.92 18.46
CA GLU A 162 -17.26 3.69 19.85
C GLU A 162 -15.91 2.94 19.98
N GLY A 163 -15.01 3.51 20.77
CA GLY A 163 -13.67 3.00 20.99
C GLY A 163 -12.68 3.23 19.84
N PHE A 164 -13.09 3.92 18.77
CA PHE A 164 -12.17 4.38 17.73
C PHE A 164 -11.57 5.73 18.13
N ALA A 165 -10.28 5.91 17.84
CA ALA A 165 -9.57 7.16 18.05
C ALA A 165 -9.38 7.89 16.72
N TRP A 166 -9.55 9.21 16.73
CA TRP A 166 -9.24 10.05 15.57
C TRP A 166 -7.76 9.91 15.17
N THR A 167 -7.51 9.76 13.88
CA THR A 167 -6.16 9.82 13.31
C THR A 167 -5.97 11.09 12.48
N LYS A 168 -6.97 11.42 11.66
CA LYS A 168 -7.06 12.65 10.86
C LYS A 168 -8.53 13.08 10.78
N VAL A 169 -8.77 14.28 10.28
CA VAL A 169 -10.14 14.75 10.02
C VAL A 169 -10.85 13.74 9.13
N GLY A 170 -12.02 13.25 9.58
CA GLY A 170 -12.83 12.30 8.84
C GLY A 170 -12.34 10.84 8.86
N VAL A 171 -11.23 10.53 9.55
CA VAL A 171 -10.66 9.18 9.64
C VAL A 171 -10.32 8.81 11.09
N SER A 172 -10.86 7.70 11.56
CA SER A 172 -10.59 7.15 12.89
C SER A 172 -10.16 5.69 12.80
N ARG A 173 -9.44 5.20 13.81
CA ARG A 173 -8.96 3.81 13.85
C ARG A 173 -9.13 3.16 15.22
N ARG A 174 -9.18 1.84 15.22
CA ARG A 174 -9.10 0.99 16.41
C ARG A 174 -8.31 -0.26 16.10
N THR A 175 -7.41 -0.67 16.99
CA THR A 175 -6.78 -1.99 16.91
C THR A 175 -7.61 -2.97 17.72
N VAL A 176 -7.96 -4.12 17.13
CA VAL A 176 -8.71 -5.18 17.81
C VAL A 176 -8.02 -6.54 17.64
N PRO A 177 -8.23 -7.49 18.56
CA PRO A 177 -7.77 -8.86 18.39
C PRO A 177 -8.36 -9.51 17.13
N LEU A 178 -7.60 -10.43 16.52
CA LEU A 178 -8.08 -11.23 15.39
C LEU A 178 -9.32 -12.08 15.73
N SER A 179 -9.50 -12.46 16.99
CA SER A 179 -10.68 -13.19 17.47
C SER A 179 -11.99 -12.41 17.35
N ASP A 180 -11.90 -11.08 17.22
CA ASP A 180 -13.06 -10.20 17.25
C ASP A 180 -13.52 -9.81 15.84
N VAL A 181 -12.89 -10.37 14.79
CA VAL A 181 -13.15 -10.00 13.40
C VAL A 181 -13.29 -11.21 12.48
N GLU A 182 -14.18 -11.07 11.49
CA GLU A 182 -14.18 -11.90 10.29
C GLU A 182 -13.50 -11.12 9.16
N LEU A 183 -12.35 -11.59 8.70
CA LEU A 183 -11.57 -10.96 7.64
C LEU A 183 -11.98 -11.47 6.26
N TYR A 184 -12.01 -10.59 5.26
CA TYR A 184 -12.31 -10.95 3.89
C TYR A 184 -11.69 -9.98 2.88
N ASP A 185 -11.56 -10.42 1.63
CA ASP A 185 -11.06 -9.60 0.52
C ASP A 185 -12.20 -8.71 -0.02
N ALA A 186 -11.97 -7.39 -0.10
CA ALA A 186 -13.00 -6.45 -0.55
C ALA A 186 -13.46 -6.66 -2.01
N ALA A 187 -12.57 -7.15 -2.87
CA ALA A 187 -12.85 -7.30 -4.30
C ALA A 187 -13.65 -8.57 -4.58
N THR A 188 -13.36 -9.68 -3.88
CA THR A 188 -14.06 -10.96 -4.10
C THR A 188 -15.15 -11.26 -3.08
N GLY A 189 -15.08 -10.66 -1.89
CA GLY A 189 -15.92 -11.02 -0.74
C GLY A 189 -15.53 -12.35 -0.08
N ASP A 190 -14.49 -13.02 -0.59
CA ASP A 190 -14.07 -14.31 -0.07
C ASP A 190 -13.43 -14.15 1.31
N PRO A 191 -13.67 -15.10 2.24
CA PRO A 191 -12.99 -15.13 3.51
C PRO A 191 -11.48 -15.06 3.29
N PHE A 192 -10.84 -14.16 4.03
CA PHE A 192 -9.41 -14.00 3.97
C PHE A 192 -8.76 -15.17 4.71
N ALA A 193 -8.36 -16.20 3.96
CA ALA A 193 -7.70 -17.36 4.52
C ALA A 193 -6.28 -16.98 4.97
N HIS A 194 -6.14 -16.64 6.25
CA HIS A 194 -4.83 -16.55 6.87
C HIS A 194 -4.22 -17.95 6.91
N THR A 195 -3.36 -18.28 5.95
CA THR A 195 -2.46 -19.43 6.13
C THR A 195 -1.32 -18.95 7.03
N PRO A 196 -1.17 -19.52 8.24
CA PRO A 196 -0.10 -19.12 9.16
C PRO A 196 1.30 -19.35 8.60
#